data_AF-A0A7J5V445-F1
#
_entry.id   AF-A0A7J5V445-F1
#
_cell.length_a   1.000
_cell.length_b   1.000
_cell.length_c   1.000
_cell.angle_alpha   90.00
_cell.angle_beta   90.00
_cell.angle_gamma   90.00
#
_symmetry.space_group_name_H-M   'P 1'
#
loop_
_entity.id
_entity.type
_entity.pdbx_description
1 polymer ?
#
loop_
_entity_poly.entity_id
_entity_poly.type
_entity_poly.pdbx_seq_one_letter_code
_entity_poly.pdbx_strand_id
1 'polypeptide(L)'
;MNEIKIKTRDLYSFSDTDLLLQMSWKDDPTSVSVEAFDVFFERYKDHVWPIVYQVCKNYTPHHGKQLPDAVFNNTFVLVFESPLSKMDHLETFTDEKVLRQEVKLWMMQLAGEALRELMNGGEEDYRKHIVLKPIYTQSSTADADSHLMNEDNQPYNSDNLTDNQRKSVEAADEAEETTPLTSSETDDLHQEDAPVQGENMSFDDTADSCYNADAAFEEEAEAIEFTTEQREAARIALTQLTHEQKDILMTMLASEQRGRKRPPDVMKALETKYQTTPQNLRAIKSRALKHLRKALGGGTQLQI
;
A
#
# COMPACT_ATOMS: atom_id res chain seq x y z
N MET A 1 -22.61 32.20 -8.92
CA MET A 1 -22.68 31.23 -7.79
C MET A 1 -23.44 29.94 -8.12
N ASN A 2 -24.54 29.94 -8.89
CA ASN A 2 -25.29 28.69 -9.16
C ASN A 2 -24.57 27.68 -10.07
N GLU A 3 -23.77 28.10 -11.06
CA GLU A 3 -23.04 27.18 -11.95
C GLU A 3 -21.93 26.39 -11.21
N ILE A 4 -21.27 27.01 -10.23
CA ILE A 4 -20.21 26.36 -9.43
C ILE A 4 -20.79 25.23 -8.57
N LYS A 5 -21.99 25.41 -8.02
CA LYS A 5 -22.70 24.37 -7.26
C LYS A 5 -23.17 23.19 -8.12
N ILE A 6 -23.40 23.42 -9.41
CA ILE A 6 -23.78 22.34 -10.34
C ILE A 6 -22.54 21.53 -10.72
N LYS A 7 -21.39 22.17 -10.96
CA LYS A 7 -20.11 21.49 -11.25
C LYS A 7 -19.62 20.61 -10.10
N THR A 8 -19.70 21.10 -8.86
CA THR A 8 -19.27 20.34 -7.67
C THR A 8 -20.09 19.08 -7.42
N ARG A 9 -21.38 19.09 -7.77
CA ARG A 9 -22.26 17.93 -7.59
C ARG A 9 -21.89 16.77 -8.52
N ASP A 10 -21.26 17.07 -9.65
CA ASP A 10 -20.79 16.07 -10.62
C ASP A 10 -19.53 15.33 -10.11
N LEU A 11 -18.64 16.04 -9.40
CA LEU A 11 -17.37 15.50 -8.90
C LEU A 11 -17.54 14.33 -7.93
N TYR A 12 -18.65 14.25 -7.17
CA TYR A 12 -18.89 13.10 -6.29
C TYR A 12 -19.08 11.77 -7.03
N SER A 13 -19.47 11.84 -8.31
CA SER A 13 -19.61 10.67 -9.18
C SER A 13 -18.29 10.25 -9.85
N PHE A 14 -17.26 11.08 -9.77
CA PHE A 14 -15.97 10.83 -10.43
C PHE A 14 -15.25 9.64 -9.78
N SER A 15 -14.59 8.86 -10.64
CA SER A 15 -13.67 7.82 -10.19
C SER A 15 -12.49 8.45 -9.45
N ASP A 16 -11.75 7.65 -8.68
CA ASP A 16 -10.56 8.17 -8.01
C ASP A 16 -9.50 8.63 -9.01
N THR A 17 -9.37 7.95 -10.16
CA THR A 17 -8.48 8.36 -11.25
C THR A 17 -8.88 9.74 -11.80
N ASP A 18 -10.17 9.95 -12.04
CA ASP A 18 -10.66 11.24 -12.54
C ASP A 18 -10.43 12.37 -11.52
N LEU A 19 -10.66 12.12 -10.22
CA LEU A 19 -10.39 13.09 -9.17
C LEU A 19 -8.91 13.46 -9.12
N LEU A 20 -8.02 12.47 -9.12
CA LEU A 20 -6.56 12.70 -9.12
C LEU A 20 -6.09 13.44 -10.37
N LEU A 21 -6.68 13.13 -11.54
CA LEU A 21 -6.40 13.85 -12.78
C LEU A 21 -6.86 15.32 -12.69
N GLN A 22 -8.07 15.59 -12.17
CA GLN A 22 -8.52 16.97 -11.96
C GLN A 22 -7.62 17.73 -10.99
N MET A 23 -7.16 17.07 -9.91
CA MET A 23 -6.22 17.65 -8.96
C MET A 23 -4.87 17.98 -9.59
N SER A 24 -4.42 17.22 -10.59
CA SER A 24 -3.14 17.45 -11.28
C SER A 24 -3.10 18.78 -12.05
N TRP A 25 -4.25 19.38 -12.35
CA TRP A 25 -4.36 20.65 -13.08
C TRP A 25 -4.38 21.88 -12.15
N LYS A 26 -3.84 21.76 -10.93
CA LYS A 26 -3.83 22.84 -9.92
C LYS A 26 -3.21 24.17 -10.35
N ASP A 27 -2.34 24.16 -11.37
CA ASP A 27 -1.74 25.38 -11.91
C ASP A 27 -2.69 26.15 -12.84
N ASP A 28 -3.80 25.54 -13.28
CA ASP A 28 -4.84 26.19 -14.06
C ASP A 28 -5.86 26.87 -13.12
N PRO A 29 -5.97 28.21 -13.12
CA PRO A 29 -6.91 28.94 -12.26
C PRO A 29 -8.39 28.69 -12.60
N THR A 30 -8.66 28.07 -13.75
CA THR A 30 -10.02 27.69 -14.17
C THR A 30 -10.36 26.23 -13.88
N SER A 31 -9.38 25.45 -13.38
CA SER A 31 -9.58 24.06 -12.99
C SER A 31 -10.46 23.93 -11.75
N VAL A 32 -11.08 22.76 -11.61
CA VAL A 32 -11.82 22.34 -10.40
C VAL A 32 -10.93 21.55 -9.44
N SER A 33 -9.62 21.82 -9.46
CA SER A 33 -8.60 21.03 -8.76
C SER A 33 -8.80 21.05 -7.23
N VAL A 34 -9.14 22.21 -6.66
CA VAL A 34 -9.41 22.37 -5.23
C VAL A 34 -10.69 21.63 -4.83
N GLU A 35 -11.76 21.76 -5.60
CA GLU A 35 -13.01 21.05 -5.34
C GLU A 35 -12.85 19.53 -5.51
N ALA A 36 -12.06 19.08 -6.47
CA ALA A 36 -11.72 17.67 -6.65
C ALA A 36 -10.93 17.13 -5.45
N PHE A 37 -9.99 17.92 -4.92
CA PHE A 37 -9.26 17.59 -3.70
C PHE A 37 -10.19 17.50 -2.48
N ASP A 38 -11.14 18.42 -2.30
CA ASP A 38 -12.08 18.35 -1.19
C ASP A 38 -12.94 17.07 -1.25
N VAL A 39 -13.41 16.69 -2.44
CA VAL A 39 -14.14 15.42 -2.64
C VAL A 39 -13.26 14.21 -2.34
N PHE A 40 -12.00 14.23 -2.79
CA PHE A 40 -11.03 13.17 -2.51
C PHE A 40 -10.71 13.07 -1.02
N PHE A 41 -10.51 14.20 -0.34
CA PHE A 41 -10.23 14.30 1.09
C PHE A 41 -11.38 13.70 1.90
N GLU A 42 -12.62 14.13 1.64
CA GLU A 42 -13.81 13.62 2.32
C GLU A 42 -13.97 12.10 2.14
N ARG A 43 -13.63 11.58 0.97
CA ARG A 43 -13.71 10.15 0.64
C ARG A 43 -12.68 9.30 1.40
N TYR A 44 -11.51 9.86 1.74
CA TYR A 44 -10.37 9.10 2.26
C TYR A 44 -9.95 9.43 3.70
N LYS A 45 -10.37 10.56 4.28
CA LYS A 45 -9.94 10.99 5.63
C LYS A 45 -10.13 9.92 6.72
N ASP A 46 -11.27 9.24 6.74
CA ASP A 46 -11.59 8.22 7.74
C ASP A 46 -10.76 6.94 7.57
N HIS A 47 -10.24 6.69 6.37
CA HIS A 47 -9.34 5.56 6.09
C HIS A 47 -7.88 5.89 6.38
N VAL A 48 -7.47 7.12 6.13
CA VAL A 48 -6.08 7.57 6.33
C VAL A 48 -5.79 7.73 7.82
N TRP A 49 -6.74 8.20 8.61
CA TRP A 49 -6.53 8.44 10.04
C TRP A 49 -6.03 7.22 10.84
N PRO A 50 -6.65 6.02 10.75
CA PRO A 50 -6.13 4.82 11.40
C PRO A 50 -4.73 4.43 10.93
N ILE A 51 -4.41 4.64 9.64
CA ILE A 51 -3.10 4.33 9.06
C ILE A 51 -2.03 5.23 9.70
N VAL A 52 -2.31 6.54 9.76
CA VAL A 52 -1.41 7.53 10.36
C VAL A 52 -1.15 7.19 11.83
N TYR A 53 -2.18 6.82 12.58
CA TYR A 53 -2.02 6.43 13.98
C TYR A 53 -1.11 5.21 14.15
N GLN A 54 -1.24 4.21 13.27
CA GLN A 54 -0.36 3.03 13.29
C GLN A 54 1.09 3.38 12.96
N VAL A 55 1.31 4.21 11.95
CA VAL A 55 2.65 4.66 11.52
C VAL A 55 3.32 5.48 12.63
N CYS A 56 2.56 6.31 13.35
CA CYS A 56 3.06 7.16 14.43
C CYS A 56 3.23 6.44 15.76
N LYS A 57 2.66 5.25 15.96
CA LYS A 57 2.53 4.57 17.26
C LYS A 57 3.82 4.52 18.08
N ASN A 58 4.96 4.28 17.44
CA ASN A 58 6.25 4.16 18.12
C ASN A 58 6.91 5.52 18.43
N TYR A 59 6.42 6.60 17.83
CA TYR A 59 6.98 7.96 17.92
C TYR A 59 6.13 8.88 18.82
N THR A 60 4.82 8.65 18.90
CA THR A 60 3.89 9.45 19.73
C THR A 60 4.34 9.62 21.19
N PRO A 61 4.94 8.64 21.89
CA PRO A 61 5.43 8.83 23.26
C PRO A 61 6.52 9.91 23.41
N HIS A 62 7.30 10.15 22.35
CA HIS A 62 8.43 11.08 22.37
C HIS A 62 8.06 12.45 21.79
N HIS A 63 7.15 12.48 20.81
CA HIS A 63 6.80 13.69 20.05
C HIS A 63 5.44 14.29 20.42
N GLY A 64 4.69 13.63 21.29
CA GLY A 64 3.40 14.11 21.79
C GLY A 64 2.22 13.80 20.87
N LYS A 65 1.03 14.21 21.31
CA LYS A 65 -0.25 13.87 20.66
C LYS A 65 -0.50 14.59 19.34
N GLN A 66 0.30 15.61 18.99
CA GLN A 66 0.15 16.40 17.76
C GLN A 66 0.84 15.75 16.55
N LEU A 67 1.71 14.75 16.77
CA LEU A 67 2.41 14.08 15.67
C LEU A 67 1.45 13.43 14.66
N PRO A 68 0.43 12.65 15.06
CA PRO A 68 -0.54 12.12 14.11
C PRO A 68 -1.27 13.19 13.29
N ASP A 69 -1.67 14.32 13.90
CA ASP A 69 -2.32 15.42 13.17
C ASP A 69 -1.41 16.02 12.09
N ALA A 70 -0.14 16.25 12.44
CA ALA A 70 0.84 16.79 11.51
C ALA A 70 1.10 15.82 10.34
N VAL A 71 1.28 14.52 10.63
CA VAL A 71 1.47 13.49 9.61
C VAL A 71 0.23 13.36 8.73
N PHE A 72 -0.97 13.41 9.31
CA PHE A 72 -2.23 13.35 8.58
C PHE A 72 -2.35 14.52 7.58
N ASN A 73 -2.14 15.75 8.04
CA ASN A 73 -2.18 16.93 7.18
C ASN A 73 -1.13 16.84 6.08
N ASN A 74 0.13 16.55 6.42
CA ASN A 74 1.21 16.45 5.45
C ASN A 74 0.98 15.33 4.43
N THR A 75 0.32 14.23 4.81
CA THR A 75 -0.05 13.17 3.86
C THR A 75 -0.92 13.74 2.74
N PHE A 76 -1.95 14.52 3.08
CA PHE A 76 -2.82 15.13 2.08
C PHE A 76 -2.17 16.29 1.33
N VAL A 77 -1.20 17.00 1.93
CA VAL A 77 -0.34 17.94 1.20
C VAL A 77 0.41 17.21 0.11
N LEU A 78 1.07 16.09 0.40
CA LEU A 78 1.81 15.30 -0.60
C LEU A 78 0.89 14.81 -1.72
N VAL A 79 -0.34 14.38 -1.40
CA VAL A 79 -1.35 14.01 -2.40
C VAL A 79 -1.67 15.18 -3.33
N PHE A 80 -1.94 16.37 -2.78
CA PHE A 80 -2.28 17.54 -3.60
C PHE A 80 -1.06 18.09 -4.36
N GLU A 81 0.13 17.96 -3.79
CA GLU A 81 1.36 18.39 -4.41
C GLU A 81 1.72 17.52 -5.61
N SER A 82 1.49 16.22 -5.54
CA SER A 82 1.77 15.30 -6.64
C SER A 82 0.73 14.18 -6.74
N PRO A 83 -0.49 14.48 -7.26
CA PRO A 83 -1.63 13.55 -7.26
C PRO A 83 -1.38 12.25 -8.01
N LEU A 84 -0.42 12.25 -8.95
CA LEU A 84 -0.10 11.13 -9.82
C LEU A 84 1.29 10.52 -9.56
N SER A 85 2.04 11.01 -8.55
CA SER A 85 3.49 10.74 -8.41
C SER A 85 3.92 9.27 -8.23
N LYS A 86 3.00 8.34 -7.98
CA LYS A 86 3.27 6.90 -7.81
C LYS A 86 2.12 6.05 -8.36
N MET A 87 1.44 6.59 -9.36
CA MET A 87 0.11 6.17 -9.82
C MET A 87 0.07 5.98 -11.34
N ASP A 88 1.22 5.77 -11.98
CA ASP A 88 1.37 5.66 -13.44
C ASP A 88 0.53 4.50 -14.04
N HIS A 89 0.16 3.52 -13.23
CA HIS A 89 -0.65 2.37 -13.61
C HIS A 89 -2.15 2.54 -13.33
N LEU A 90 -2.63 3.73 -12.94
CA LEU A 90 -4.05 3.99 -12.62
C LEU A 90 -5.00 3.56 -13.76
N GLU A 91 -4.59 3.79 -15.00
CA GLU A 91 -5.39 3.46 -16.20
C GLU A 91 -5.56 1.94 -16.40
N THR A 92 -4.72 1.13 -15.75
CA THR A 92 -4.78 -0.34 -15.88
C THR A 92 -5.88 -0.98 -15.04
N PHE A 93 -6.47 -0.24 -14.09
CA PHE A 93 -7.51 -0.76 -13.22
C PHE A 93 -8.91 -0.56 -13.81
N THR A 94 -9.56 -1.65 -14.21
CA THR A 94 -10.97 -1.64 -14.64
C THR A 94 -11.93 -1.76 -13.47
N ASP A 95 -11.51 -2.36 -12.34
CA ASP A 95 -12.34 -2.53 -11.14
C ASP A 95 -12.10 -1.40 -10.13
N GLU A 96 -13.15 -0.62 -9.89
CA GLU A 96 -13.13 0.51 -8.95
C GLU A 96 -12.78 0.07 -7.51
N LYS A 97 -13.13 -1.15 -7.09
CA LYS A 97 -12.75 -1.65 -5.76
C LYS A 97 -11.25 -1.90 -5.64
N VAL A 98 -10.63 -2.42 -6.70
CA VAL A 98 -9.19 -2.65 -6.76
C VAL A 98 -8.46 -1.32 -6.77
N LEU A 99 -8.94 -0.37 -7.58
CA LEU A 99 -8.44 1.01 -7.60
C LEU A 99 -8.48 1.64 -6.20
N ARG A 100 -9.62 1.60 -5.52
CA ARG A 100 -9.77 2.13 -4.15
C ARG A 100 -8.80 1.49 -3.16
N GLN A 101 -8.51 0.21 -3.31
CA GLN A 101 -7.55 -0.49 -2.46
C GLN A 101 -6.12 -0.03 -2.74
N GLU A 102 -5.78 0.19 -4.00
CA GLU A 102 -4.47 0.71 -4.41
C GLU A 102 -4.25 2.14 -3.90
N VAL A 103 -5.27 3.01 -4.02
CA VAL A 103 -5.23 4.37 -3.44
C VAL A 103 -4.97 4.32 -1.94
N LYS A 104 -5.61 3.41 -1.20
CA LYS A 104 -5.33 3.23 0.24
C LYS A 104 -3.89 2.81 0.53
N LEU A 105 -3.32 1.91 -0.27
CA LEU A 105 -1.94 1.46 -0.13
C LEU A 105 -0.95 2.59 -0.42
N TRP A 106 -1.22 3.38 -1.46
CA TRP A 106 -0.44 4.57 -1.78
C TRP A 106 -0.50 5.61 -0.66
N MET A 107 -1.69 5.92 -0.13
CA MET A 107 -1.84 6.84 1.01
C MET A 107 -1.06 6.38 2.25
N MET A 108 -0.96 5.07 2.47
CA MET A 108 -0.12 4.52 3.55
C MET A 108 1.37 4.78 3.32
N GLN A 109 1.85 4.68 2.07
CA GLN A 109 3.23 5.02 1.74
C GLN A 109 3.50 6.50 1.96
N LEU A 110 2.57 7.37 1.54
CA LEU A 110 2.67 8.82 1.75
C LEU A 110 2.67 9.18 3.24
N ALA A 111 1.88 8.51 4.08
CA ALA A 111 1.92 8.75 5.53
C ALA A 111 3.29 8.40 6.15
N GLY A 112 3.94 7.33 5.68
CA GLY A 112 5.30 6.98 6.08
C GLY A 112 6.35 7.98 5.60
N GLU A 113 6.16 8.54 4.41
CA GLU A 113 6.99 9.60 3.84
C GLU A 113 6.83 10.92 4.62
N ALA A 114 5.60 11.35 4.87
CA ALA A 114 5.28 12.53 5.68
C ALA A 114 5.87 12.42 7.11
N LEU A 115 5.77 11.25 7.75
CA LEU A 115 6.42 11.04 9.05
C LEU A 115 7.94 11.17 8.94
N ARG A 116 8.56 10.56 7.94
CA ARG A 116 10.01 10.61 7.75
C ARG A 116 10.51 12.02 7.47
N GLU A 117 9.80 12.82 6.67
CA GLU A 117 10.13 14.23 6.45
C GLU A 117 10.07 15.04 7.75
N LEU A 118 9.01 14.86 8.55
CA LEU A 118 8.89 15.51 9.85
C LEU A 118 10.01 15.11 10.83
N MET A 119 10.46 13.86 10.78
CA MET A 119 11.55 13.35 11.62
C MET A 119 12.93 13.83 11.13
N ASN A 120 13.12 13.98 9.82
CA ASN A 120 14.40 14.37 9.21
C ASN A 120 14.72 15.87 9.38
N GLY A 121 13.72 16.74 9.58
CA GLY A 121 13.96 18.16 9.88
C GLY A 121 14.59 18.44 11.26
N GLY A 122 14.68 17.44 12.13
CA GLY A 122 15.13 17.62 13.51
C GLY A 122 14.05 18.24 14.42
N GLU A 123 14.26 18.18 15.74
CA GLU A 123 13.24 18.58 16.73
C GLU A 123 12.88 20.08 16.64
N GLU A 124 13.81 20.93 16.20
CA GLU A 124 13.56 22.36 16.03
C GLU A 124 12.67 22.68 14.81
N ASP A 125 12.83 21.98 13.69
CA ASP A 125 11.96 22.21 12.52
C ASP A 125 10.61 21.54 12.70
N TYR A 126 10.54 20.42 13.43
CA TYR A 126 9.26 19.84 13.88
C TYR A 126 8.41 20.86 14.67
N ARG A 127 9.03 21.59 15.63
CA ARG A 127 8.32 22.64 16.39
C ARG A 127 7.91 23.85 15.54
N LYS A 128 8.65 24.15 14.45
CA LYS A 128 8.29 25.21 13.50
C LYS A 128 7.18 24.78 12.53
N HIS A 129 7.16 23.52 12.12
CA HIS A 129 6.17 22.96 11.18
C HIS A 129 4.82 22.61 11.83
N ILE A 130 4.77 22.37 13.15
CA ILE A 130 3.49 22.26 13.90
C ILE A 130 2.68 23.57 13.84
N VAL A 131 3.32 24.71 13.58
CA VAL A 131 2.62 25.95 13.22
C VAL A 131 2.17 25.81 11.76
N LEU A 132 1.20 24.93 11.55
CA LEU A 132 0.47 24.74 10.30
C LEU A 132 0.08 26.13 9.78
N LYS A 133 0.58 26.49 8.60
CA LYS A 133 -0.18 27.39 7.73
C LYS A 133 -1.35 26.55 7.24
N PRO A 134 -2.59 26.74 7.75
CA PRO A 134 -3.73 26.08 7.14
C PRO A 134 -3.75 26.49 5.66
N ILE A 135 -3.61 25.51 4.78
CA ILE A 135 -3.75 25.71 3.33
C ILE A 135 -5.14 26.31 3.00
N TYR A 136 -6.11 26.18 3.92
CA TYR A 136 -7.46 26.73 3.84
C TYR A 136 -7.65 28.19 4.31
N THR A 137 -6.68 29.10 4.11
CA THR A 137 -6.92 30.55 4.35
C THR A 137 -6.63 31.45 3.15
N GLN A 138 -6.82 30.96 1.93
CA GLN A 138 -6.85 31.82 0.75
C GLN A 138 -8.16 31.64 -0.04
N SER A 139 -9.27 32.16 0.51
CA SER A 139 -10.35 32.83 -0.25
C SER A 139 -11.54 33.16 0.68
N SER A 140 -11.44 34.28 1.39
CA SER A 140 -12.60 35.11 1.67
C SER A 140 -12.10 36.52 1.98
N THR A 141 -11.88 37.28 0.91
CA THR A 141 -11.77 38.73 0.99
C THR A 141 -12.90 39.33 0.19
N ALA A 142 -13.68 40.17 0.87
CA ALA A 142 -14.73 41.05 0.37
C ALA A 142 -16.06 40.39 -0.04
N ASP A 143 -16.96 40.23 0.94
CA ASP A 143 -18.11 41.15 1.02
C ASP A 143 -18.47 41.38 2.49
N ALA A 144 -18.22 42.60 2.93
CA ALA A 144 -18.56 43.10 4.25
C ALA A 144 -20.05 43.47 4.27
N ASP A 145 -20.87 42.60 4.84
CA ASP A 145 -21.98 42.95 5.75
C ASP A 145 -22.83 41.70 6.01
N SER A 146 -22.59 41.01 7.13
CA SER A 146 -23.71 40.53 7.96
C SER A 146 -23.21 40.13 9.34
N HIS A 147 -23.81 40.76 10.33
CA HIS A 147 -23.64 40.55 11.75
C HIS A 147 -24.44 39.31 12.17
N LEU A 148 -23.83 38.14 12.30
CA LEU A 148 -24.37 37.04 13.10
C LEU A 148 -23.21 36.24 13.74
N MET A 149 -23.08 36.40 15.05
CA MET A 149 -22.34 35.47 15.91
C MET A 149 -23.03 34.12 15.85
N ASN A 150 -22.28 33.03 15.75
CA ASN A 150 -22.68 31.74 16.31
C ASN A 150 -21.49 31.18 17.09
N GLU A 151 -21.67 31.16 18.40
CA GLU A 151 -20.91 30.39 19.37
C GLU A 151 -21.28 28.91 19.13
N ASP A 152 -20.34 28.12 18.63
CA ASP A 152 -20.15 26.69 18.93
C ASP A 152 -19.08 26.11 17.99
N ASN A 153 -17.84 26.52 18.24
CA ASN A 153 -16.66 25.92 17.61
C ASN A 153 -16.13 24.83 18.56
N GLN A 154 -16.73 23.65 18.53
CA GLN A 154 -16.23 22.47 19.26
C GLN A 154 -15.22 21.72 18.39
N PRO A 155 -14.01 21.42 18.91
CA PRO A 155 -13.01 20.63 18.19
C PRO A 155 -13.47 19.18 18.01
N TYR A 156 -12.96 18.55 16.95
CA TYR A 156 -13.19 17.15 16.59
C TYR A 156 -12.93 16.23 17.80
N ASN A 157 -13.99 15.66 18.38
CA ASN A 157 -13.89 14.84 19.58
C ASN A 157 -13.58 13.37 19.21
N SER A 158 -12.37 12.92 19.53
CA SER A 158 -11.82 11.60 19.19
C SER A 158 -12.30 10.45 20.09
N ASP A 159 -13.33 10.65 20.91
CA ASP A 159 -13.64 9.76 22.03
C ASP A 159 -14.61 8.59 21.75
N ASN A 160 -14.95 8.29 20.48
CA ASN A 160 -15.78 7.12 20.15
C ASN A 160 -14.95 5.92 19.68
N LEU A 161 -14.07 5.40 20.55
CA LEU A 161 -13.46 4.08 20.34
C LEU A 161 -13.17 3.33 21.66
N THR A 162 -14.18 3.14 22.50
CA THR A 162 -14.15 2.12 23.55
C THR A 162 -15.52 1.48 23.72
N ASP A 163 -15.73 0.32 23.10
CA ASP A 163 -16.52 -0.77 23.69
C ASP A 163 -16.38 -2.03 22.84
N ASN A 164 -15.33 -2.81 23.10
CA ASN A 164 -15.36 -4.25 22.81
C ASN A 164 -14.26 -5.03 23.54
N GLN A 165 -14.21 -4.97 24.86
CA GLN A 165 -13.62 -6.03 25.68
C GLN A 165 -14.24 -6.05 27.08
N ARG A 166 -15.19 -6.98 27.30
CA ARG A 166 -15.38 -7.76 28.55
C ARG A 166 -16.67 -8.57 28.48
N LYS A 167 -16.57 -9.87 28.22
CA LYS A 167 -17.48 -10.84 28.83
C LYS A 167 -16.86 -12.23 28.89
N SER A 168 -16.32 -12.57 30.04
CA SER A 168 -16.11 -13.95 30.47
C SER A 168 -16.15 -14.03 32.00
N VAL A 169 -16.72 -15.16 32.46
CA VAL A 169 -16.79 -15.72 33.83
C VAL A 169 -17.90 -15.07 34.70
N GLU A 170 -18.92 -15.75 35.24
CA GLU A 170 -19.01 -16.96 36.10
C GLU A 170 -20.54 -17.32 36.19
N ALA A 171 -21.08 -18.53 35.93
CA ALA A 171 -21.06 -19.86 36.59
C ALA A 171 -22.29 -20.15 37.51
N ALA A 172 -22.71 -21.43 37.50
CA ALA A 172 -23.69 -22.15 38.34
C ALA A 172 -25.19 -21.89 38.02
N ASP A 173 -26.13 -22.83 38.10
CA ASP A 173 -26.19 -24.26 38.46
C ASP A 173 -27.53 -24.79 37.92
N GLU A 174 -27.71 -26.11 37.95
CA GLU A 174 -28.96 -26.91 37.90
C GLU A 174 -29.06 -27.96 36.79
N ALA A 175 -29.28 -29.17 37.29
CA ALA A 175 -29.37 -30.46 36.63
C ALA A 175 -30.83 -30.87 36.40
N GLU A 176 -31.01 -31.82 35.48
CA GLU A 176 -31.98 -32.94 35.41
C GLU A 176 -32.26 -33.24 33.93
N GLU A 177 -31.67 -34.30 33.37
CA GLU A 177 -32.23 -35.67 33.29
C GLU A 177 -33.36 -35.79 32.24
N THR A 178 -33.07 -36.52 31.14
CA THR A 178 -33.88 -37.60 30.53
C THR A 178 -33.54 -37.80 29.03
N THR A 179 -32.96 -38.97 28.72
CA THR A 179 -33.06 -39.70 27.45
C THR A 179 -34.51 -40.22 27.25
N PRO A 180 -35.06 -40.54 26.04
CA PRO A 180 -34.43 -41.46 25.08
C PRO A 180 -34.77 -41.32 23.56
N LEU A 181 -33.97 -42.06 22.77
CA LEU A 181 -34.22 -42.74 21.48
C LEU A 181 -35.52 -42.46 20.71
N THR A 182 -35.38 -42.11 19.42
CA THR A 182 -36.20 -42.69 18.33
C THR A 182 -35.49 -42.60 16.98
N SER A 183 -35.33 -43.77 16.36
CA SER A 183 -35.01 -44.06 14.97
C SER A 183 -36.15 -43.72 14.01
N SER A 184 -35.85 -43.25 12.80
CA SER A 184 -36.60 -43.64 11.60
C SER A 184 -35.80 -43.35 10.33
N GLU A 185 -35.37 -44.43 9.68
CA GLU A 185 -35.21 -44.54 8.23
C GLU A 185 -36.50 -44.16 7.49
N THR A 186 -36.37 -43.48 6.35
CA THR A 186 -37.11 -43.83 5.13
C THR A 186 -36.30 -43.38 3.91
N ASP A 187 -35.96 -44.37 3.08
CA ASP A 187 -35.76 -44.24 1.64
C ASP A 187 -36.94 -43.48 1.00
N ASP A 188 -36.70 -42.69 -0.05
CA ASP A 188 -37.35 -42.99 -1.33
C ASP A 188 -36.76 -42.25 -2.53
N LEU A 189 -36.70 -43.03 -3.61
CA LEU A 189 -36.29 -42.71 -4.97
C LEU A 189 -37.34 -41.90 -5.72
N HIS A 190 -36.89 -41.07 -6.68
CA HIS A 190 -37.51 -40.69 -7.98
C HIS A 190 -37.03 -39.28 -8.36
N GLN A 191 -36.75 -38.88 -9.60
CA GLN A 191 -36.73 -39.51 -10.92
C GLN A 191 -36.10 -38.49 -11.89
N GLU A 192 -35.67 -39.01 -13.03
CA GLU A 192 -35.07 -38.38 -14.21
C GLU A 192 -35.80 -37.12 -14.71
N ASP A 193 -35.07 -36.14 -15.27
CA ASP A 193 -35.10 -35.88 -16.71
C ASP A 193 -34.38 -34.58 -17.16
N ALA A 194 -33.83 -34.72 -18.36
CA ALA A 194 -33.58 -33.71 -19.41
C ALA A 194 -32.23 -32.95 -19.48
N PRO A 195 -31.57 -33.00 -20.67
CA PRO A 195 -30.35 -32.27 -20.99
C PRO A 195 -30.69 -30.93 -21.66
N VAL A 196 -29.93 -29.87 -21.34
CA VAL A 196 -29.92 -28.65 -22.15
C VAL A 196 -28.55 -28.50 -22.78
N GLN A 197 -28.53 -28.74 -24.09
CA GLN A 197 -27.48 -28.34 -25.01
C GLN A 197 -27.37 -26.81 -25.01
N GLY A 198 -26.17 -26.30 -24.73
CA GLY A 198 -25.80 -24.92 -24.93
C GLY A 198 -24.46 -24.90 -25.66
N GLU A 199 -24.56 -24.90 -26.99
CA GLU A 199 -23.46 -24.66 -27.91
C GLU A 199 -22.85 -23.27 -27.69
N ASN A 200 -21.63 -23.12 -28.23
CA ASN A 200 -20.86 -21.89 -28.43
C ASN A 200 -20.00 -21.48 -27.21
N MET A 201 -18.72 -21.14 -27.34
CA MET A 201 -18.03 -20.57 -28.49
C MET A 201 -16.54 -20.86 -28.33
N SER A 202 -15.96 -21.47 -29.36
CA SER A 202 -14.52 -21.56 -29.58
C SER A 202 -13.98 -20.13 -29.72
N PHE A 203 -13.08 -19.74 -28.82
CA PHE A 203 -12.20 -18.58 -29.01
C PHE A 203 -10.78 -19.11 -28.98
N ASP A 204 -10.40 -19.69 -30.12
CA ASP A 204 -9.00 -19.84 -30.51
C ASP A 204 -8.62 -18.51 -31.15
N ASP A 205 -7.88 -17.70 -30.42
CA ASP A 205 -7.13 -16.60 -31.04
C ASP A 205 -5.84 -16.38 -30.25
N THR A 206 -4.83 -17.07 -30.76
CA THR A 206 -3.41 -16.78 -30.61
C THR A 206 -3.13 -15.28 -30.79
N ALA A 207 -2.91 -14.59 -29.67
CA ALA A 207 -2.21 -13.31 -29.67
C ALA A 207 -0.85 -13.51 -28.99
N ASP A 208 0.08 -14.11 -29.75
CA ASP A 208 1.50 -13.80 -29.64
C ASP A 208 1.65 -12.29 -29.85
N SER A 209 1.77 -11.55 -28.76
CA SER A 209 2.25 -10.17 -28.79
C SER A 209 3.17 -9.92 -27.62
N CYS A 210 4.41 -10.35 -27.86
CA CYS A 210 5.61 -9.98 -27.16
C CYS A 210 5.84 -8.46 -27.20
N TYR A 211 5.18 -7.71 -26.32
CA TYR A 211 5.61 -6.36 -26.01
C TYR A 211 6.76 -6.38 -25.00
N ASN A 212 7.96 -6.32 -25.54
CA ASN A 212 9.17 -5.89 -24.84
C ASN A 212 8.97 -4.44 -24.38
N ALA A 213 8.63 -4.23 -23.10
CA ALA A 213 8.64 -2.93 -22.45
C ALA A 213 9.94 -2.73 -21.63
N ASP A 214 11.08 -3.07 -22.24
CA ASP A 214 12.43 -2.93 -21.68
C ASP A 214 13.03 -1.52 -21.89
N ALA A 215 12.21 -0.48 -22.01
CA ALA A 215 12.72 0.87 -22.24
C ALA A 215 12.16 1.89 -21.26
N ALA A 216 13.07 2.43 -20.47
CA ALA A 216 13.02 3.74 -19.83
C ALA A 216 12.22 3.86 -18.52
N PHE A 217 12.73 3.23 -17.47
CA PHE A 217 12.77 3.91 -16.17
C PHE A 217 14.13 3.63 -15.53
N GLU A 218 15.12 4.42 -15.94
CA GLU A 218 16.36 4.60 -15.16
C GLU A 218 15.99 5.43 -13.92
N GLU A 219 15.30 4.78 -12.99
CA GLU A 219 15.24 5.25 -11.60
C GLU A 219 16.70 5.38 -11.16
N GLU A 220 17.14 6.61 -10.85
CA GLU A 220 18.44 6.88 -10.24
C GLU A 220 18.49 6.17 -8.90
N ALA A 221 18.77 4.87 -8.94
CA ALA A 221 19.04 4.07 -7.77
C ALA A 221 20.28 4.68 -7.14
N GLU A 222 20.07 5.48 -6.10
CA GLU A 222 21.10 6.08 -5.27
C GLU A 222 22.16 5.00 -5.02
N ALA A 223 23.30 5.16 -5.68
CA ALA A 223 24.30 4.10 -5.77
C ALA A 223 24.84 3.91 -4.35
N ILE A 224 24.38 2.85 -3.68
CA ILE A 224 24.90 2.48 -2.36
C ILE A 224 26.40 2.20 -2.53
N GLU A 225 27.22 3.18 -2.15
CA GLU A 225 28.67 3.05 -2.24
C GLU A 225 29.16 2.07 -1.18
N PHE A 226 29.36 0.81 -1.59
CA PHE A 226 30.02 -0.17 -0.73
C PHE A 226 31.47 0.24 -0.48
N THR A 227 31.89 0.23 0.79
CA THR A 227 33.27 0.51 1.18
C THR A 227 34.23 -0.53 0.57
N THR A 228 35.50 -0.16 0.44
CA THR A 228 36.55 -1.09 -0.03
C THR A 228 36.64 -2.35 0.83
N GLU A 229 36.50 -2.20 2.14
CA GLU A 229 36.47 -3.29 3.11
C GLU A 229 35.28 -4.23 2.88
N GLN A 230 34.08 -3.68 2.64
CA GLN A 230 32.89 -4.47 2.33
C GLN A 230 33.03 -5.25 1.03
N ARG A 231 33.60 -4.64 -0.03
CA ARG A 231 33.87 -5.32 -1.31
C ARG A 231 34.84 -6.48 -1.13
N GLU A 232 35.92 -6.27 -0.37
CA GLU A 232 36.91 -7.31 -0.11
C GLU A 232 36.34 -8.44 0.76
N ALA A 233 35.56 -8.11 1.79
CA ALA A 233 34.87 -9.10 2.62
C ALA A 233 33.87 -9.94 1.80
N ALA A 234 33.12 -9.32 0.89
CA ALA A 234 32.22 -10.02 -0.02
C ALA A 234 33.01 -10.93 -0.99
N ARG A 235 34.15 -10.47 -1.51
CA ARG A 235 35.04 -11.28 -2.38
C ARG A 235 35.53 -12.52 -1.65
N ILE A 236 36.01 -12.37 -0.42
CA ILE A 236 36.48 -13.49 0.42
C ILE A 236 35.32 -14.46 0.70
N ALA A 237 34.13 -13.96 1.04
CA ALA A 237 32.95 -14.80 1.26
C ALA A 237 32.56 -15.60 0.01
N LEU A 238 32.61 -15.00 -1.18
CA LEU A 238 32.32 -15.68 -2.45
C LEU A 238 33.37 -16.76 -2.78
N THR A 239 34.62 -16.60 -2.36
CA THR A 239 35.66 -17.63 -2.56
C THR A 239 35.47 -18.88 -1.69
N GLN A 240 34.67 -18.80 -0.63
CA GLN A 240 34.34 -19.96 0.21
C GLN A 240 33.22 -20.82 -0.38
N LEU A 241 32.46 -20.30 -1.35
CA LEU A 241 31.43 -21.06 -2.05
C LEU A 241 32.08 -21.97 -3.09
N THR A 242 31.48 -23.13 -3.33
CA THR A 242 31.91 -23.98 -4.45
C THR A 242 31.61 -23.28 -5.77
N HIS A 243 32.33 -23.65 -6.82
CA HIS A 243 32.10 -23.10 -8.17
C HIS A 243 30.62 -23.22 -8.59
N GLU A 244 30.00 -24.36 -8.30
CA GLU A 244 28.58 -24.63 -8.57
C GLU A 244 27.65 -23.69 -7.80
N GLN A 245 27.90 -23.50 -6.49
CA GLN A 245 27.09 -22.63 -5.65
C GLN A 245 27.20 -21.16 -6.08
N LYS A 246 28.39 -20.74 -6.49
CA LYS A 246 28.64 -19.40 -7.01
C LYS A 246 27.86 -19.16 -8.30
N ASP A 247 27.91 -20.10 -9.25
CA ASP A 247 27.18 -19.98 -10.52
C ASP A 247 25.65 -19.94 -10.32
N ILE A 248 25.13 -20.82 -9.45
CA ILE A 248 23.72 -20.84 -9.05
C ILE A 248 23.31 -19.48 -8.46
N LEU A 249 24.08 -18.97 -7.50
CA LEU A 249 23.77 -17.69 -6.85
C LEU A 249 23.75 -16.55 -7.88
N MET A 250 24.81 -16.41 -8.68
CA MET A 250 24.94 -15.30 -9.63
C MET A 250 23.83 -15.35 -10.69
N THR A 251 23.47 -16.54 -11.19
CA THR A 251 22.38 -16.71 -12.16
C THR A 251 21.02 -16.38 -11.53
N MET A 252 20.78 -16.81 -10.28
CA MET A 252 19.53 -16.51 -9.57
C MET A 252 19.37 -15.03 -9.20
N LEU A 253 20.49 -14.31 -8.97
CA LEU A 253 20.48 -12.87 -8.70
C LEU A 253 20.31 -12.07 -9.99
N ALA A 254 20.99 -12.47 -11.08
CA ALA A 254 20.86 -11.81 -12.38
C ALA A 254 19.45 -11.92 -13.00
N SER A 255 18.71 -12.96 -12.64
CA SER A 255 17.32 -13.18 -13.10
C SER A 255 16.25 -12.57 -12.18
N GLU A 256 16.64 -11.98 -11.05
CA GLU A 256 15.71 -11.38 -10.10
C GLU A 256 15.47 -9.91 -10.49
N GLN A 257 14.38 -9.66 -11.21
CA GLN A 257 13.91 -8.30 -11.46
C GLN A 257 13.19 -7.79 -10.21
N ARG A 258 13.41 -6.51 -9.82
CA ARG A 258 12.79 -5.88 -8.63
C ARG A 258 11.29 -6.18 -8.60
N GLY A 259 10.84 -6.86 -7.54
CA GLY A 259 9.41 -7.15 -7.29
C GLY A 259 8.79 -8.28 -8.12
N ARG A 260 9.49 -8.89 -9.09
CA ARG A 260 8.93 -9.97 -9.92
C ARG A 260 9.32 -11.34 -9.40
N LYS A 261 8.41 -12.31 -9.57
CA LYS A 261 8.71 -13.72 -9.29
C LYS A 261 9.83 -14.19 -10.22
N ARG A 262 10.77 -14.98 -9.67
CA ARG A 262 11.88 -15.52 -10.46
C ARG A 262 11.34 -16.29 -11.69
N PRO A 263 11.86 -16.04 -12.89
CA PRO A 263 11.46 -16.76 -14.09
C PRO A 263 11.59 -18.30 -13.92
N PRO A 264 10.53 -19.08 -14.23
CA PRO A 264 10.50 -20.52 -13.98
C PRO A 264 11.45 -21.31 -14.89
N ASP A 265 11.74 -20.78 -16.07
CA ASP A 265 12.73 -21.27 -17.03
C ASP A 265 14.14 -21.29 -16.43
N VAL A 266 14.55 -20.23 -15.71
CA VAL A 266 15.87 -20.15 -15.07
C VAL A 266 16.02 -21.22 -13.99
N MET A 267 14.98 -21.45 -13.19
CA MET A 267 14.99 -22.52 -12.17
C MET A 267 15.14 -23.90 -12.83
N LYS A 268 14.36 -24.18 -13.88
CA LYS A 268 14.41 -25.45 -14.61
C LYS A 268 15.76 -25.68 -15.30
N ALA A 269 16.38 -24.62 -15.83
CA ALA A 269 17.71 -24.67 -16.42
C ALA A 269 18.78 -25.04 -15.39
N LEU A 270 18.73 -24.43 -14.20
CA LEU A 270 19.64 -24.75 -13.08
C LEU A 270 19.42 -26.17 -12.54
N GLU A 271 18.17 -26.62 -12.42
CA GLU A 271 17.84 -27.99 -12.02
C GLU A 271 18.47 -29.02 -12.98
N THR A 272 18.35 -28.77 -14.29
CA THR A 272 18.91 -29.63 -15.34
C THR A 272 20.44 -29.62 -15.30
N LYS A 273 21.05 -28.44 -15.20
CA LYS A 273 22.52 -28.26 -15.23
C LYS A 273 23.21 -28.93 -14.04
N TYR A 274 22.63 -28.81 -12.84
CA TYR A 274 23.22 -29.31 -11.60
C TYR A 274 22.59 -30.59 -11.07
N GLN A 275 21.65 -31.19 -11.81
CA GLN A 275 20.91 -32.40 -11.44
C GLN A 275 20.36 -32.31 -10.01
N THR A 276 19.70 -31.19 -9.71
CA THR A 276 19.26 -30.86 -8.36
C THR A 276 17.81 -30.44 -8.31
N THR A 277 17.26 -30.31 -7.10
CA THR A 277 15.85 -29.95 -6.90
C THR A 277 15.69 -28.43 -6.69
N PRO A 278 14.52 -27.85 -7.02
CA PRO A 278 14.26 -26.44 -6.79
C PRO A 278 14.41 -26.03 -5.31
N GLN A 279 14.07 -26.93 -4.39
CA GLN A 279 14.25 -26.71 -2.95
C GLN A 279 15.73 -26.59 -2.57
N ASN A 280 16.61 -27.42 -3.16
CA ASN A 280 18.04 -27.33 -2.91
C ASN A 280 18.64 -26.05 -3.50
N LEU A 281 18.21 -25.62 -4.69
CA LEU A 281 18.62 -24.32 -5.26
C LEU A 281 18.28 -23.14 -4.33
N ARG A 282 17.07 -23.13 -3.77
CA ARG A 282 16.66 -22.12 -2.77
C ARG A 282 17.51 -22.20 -1.50
N ALA A 283 17.83 -23.40 -1.03
CA ALA A 283 18.69 -23.60 0.14
C ALA A 283 20.14 -23.17 -0.12
N ILE A 284 20.66 -23.39 -1.33
CA ILE A 284 21.98 -22.91 -1.76
C ILE A 284 21.99 -21.37 -1.76
N LYS A 285 21.01 -20.72 -2.41
CA LYS A 285 20.88 -19.25 -2.39
C LYS A 285 20.82 -18.72 -0.96
N SER A 286 19.95 -19.29 -0.12
CA SER A 286 19.78 -18.86 1.28
C SER A 286 21.08 -18.96 2.08
N ARG A 287 21.79 -20.09 1.98
CA ARG A 287 23.08 -20.28 2.66
C ARG A 287 24.12 -19.29 2.15
N ALA A 288 24.25 -19.13 0.83
CA ALA A 288 25.22 -18.21 0.24
C ALA A 288 24.98 -16.76 0.64
N LEU A 289 23.72 -16.29 0.64
CA LEU A 289 23.35 -14.96 1.11
C LEU A 289 23.60 -14.79 2.62
N LYS A 290 23.40 -15.84 3.42
CA LYS A 290 23.74 -15.83 4.85
C LYS A 290 25.25 -15.66 5.06
N HIS A 291 26.09 -16.32 4.27
CA HIS A 291 27.54 -16.15 4.31
C HIS A 291 27.96 -14.73 3.92
N LEU A 292 27.38 -14.17 2.85
CA LEU A 292 27.63 -12.79 2.44
C LEU A 292 27.24 -11.78 3.52
N ARG A 293 26.04 -11.90 4.10
CA ARG A 293 25.59 -11.01 5.18
C ARG A 293 26.48 -11.10 6.42
N LYS A 294 26.96 -12.30 6.75
CA LYS A 294 27.91 -12.48 7.86
C LYS A 294 29.24 -11.78 7.59
N ALA A 295 29.74 -11.84 6.37
CA ALA A 295 30.99 -11.18 5.98
C ALA A 295 30.87 -9.65 5.93
N LEU A 296 29.72 -9.11 5.53
CA LEU A 296 29.45 -7.67 5.45
C LEU A 296 29.09 -7.02 6.80
N GLY A 297 29.08 -7.78 7.90
CA GLY A 297 28.58 -7.34 9.19
C GLY A 297 27.05 -7.37 9.24
N GLY A 298 26.47 -7.98 10.28
CA GLY A 298 25.04 -8.27 10.37
C GLY A 298 24.09 -7.06 10.33
N GLY A 299 24.62 -5.83 10.35
CA GLY A 299 23.86 -4.59 10.17
C GLY A 299 23.67 -4.15 8.72
N THR A 300 24.41 -4.73 7.76
CA THR A 300 24.28 -4.35 6.35
C THR A 300 23.06 -5.04 5.73
N GLN A 301 21.98 -4.28 5.52
CA GLN A 301 20.83 -4.75 4.75
C GLN A 301 21.24 -4.81 3.27
N LEU A 302 21.48 -6.02 2.77
CA LEU A 302 21.52 -6.25 1.33
C LEU A 302 20.09 -6.10 0.80
N GLN A 303 19.82 -4.98 0.15
CA GLN A 303 18.63 -4.84 -0.70
C GLN A 303 18.88 -5.69 -1.95
N ILE A 304 18.31 -6.90 -1.96
CA ILE A 304 18.37 -7.86 -3.06
C ILE A 304 16.93 -8.09 -3.53
#